data_AF-A0A4U8Z1L5-F1
#
_entry.id   AF-A0A4U8Z1L5-F1
#
_cell.length_a   1.000
_cell.length_b   1.000
_cell.length_c   1.000
_cell.angle_alpha   90.00
_cell.angle_beta   90.00
_cell.angle_gamma   90.00
#
_symmetry.space_group_name_H-M   'P 1'
#
loop_
_entity.id
_entity.type
_entity.pdbx_description
1 polymer ?
#
loop_
_entity_poly.entity_id
_entity_poly.type
_entity_poly.pdbx_seq_one_letter_code
_entity_poly.pdbx_strand_id
1 'polypeptide(L)' 'MHGNSVVALGATTAREVFGCPVTLSGQRGELMRLAGGRAAVATIHPSGVLRMRHEGSRGSVQRAREARRITGSFSQK' A
#
# COMPACT_ATOMS: atom_id res chain seq x y z
N MET A 1 27.88 0.14 -11.30
CA MET A 1 26.40 0.16 -11.39
C MET A 1 25.86 0.50 -10.01
N HIS A 2 25.30 1.69 -9.79
CA HIS A 2 24.68 1.99 -8.50
C HIS A 2 23.28 1.37 -8.48
N GLY A 3 23.12 0.29 -7.71
CA GLY A 3 21.86 -0.45 -7.60
C GLY A 3 20.83 0.31 -6.78
N ASN A 4 20.15 1.28 -7.40
CA ASN A 4 19.13 2.07 -6.72
C ASN A 4 17.81 1.32 -6.70
N SER A 5 17.34 0.91 -5.52
CA SER A 5 16.04 0.27 -5.31
C SER A 5 14.97 1.27 -4.86
N VAL A 6 13.70 0.94 -5.06
CA VAL A 6 12.55 1.77 -4.62
C VAL A 6 11.85 1.14 -3.44
N VAL A 7 11.44 1.95 -2.47
CA VAL A 7 10.54 1.51 -1.40
C VAL A 7 9.26 2.32 -1.47
N ALA A 8 8.16 1.66 -1.81
CA ALA A 8 6.83 2.27 -1.89
C ALA A 8 6.14 2.19 -0.52
N LEU A 9 5.89 3.35 0.08
CA LEU A 9 5.30 3.47 1.42
C LEU A 9 3.79 3.67 1.32
N GLY A 10 3.01 2.63 1.62
CA GLY A 10 1.55 2.67 1.59
C GLY A 10 0.91 2.38 0.24
N ALA A 11 -0.43 2.28 0.26
CA ALA A 11 -1.20 1.80 -0.89
C ALA A 11 -1.14 2.75 -2.09
N THR A 12 -1.17 4.07 -1.86
CA THR A 12 -1.13 5.07 -2.95
C THR A 12 0.18 5.01 -3.71
N THR A 13 1.31 5.06 -3.01
CA THR A 13 2.64 4.99 -3.66
C THR A 13 2.87 3.64 -4.32
N ALA A 14 2.40 2.53 -3.71
CA ALA A 14 2.51 1.22 -4.35
C ALA A 14 1.76 1.19 -5.69
N ARG A 15 0.53 1.72 -5.76
CA ARG A 15 -0.24 1.78 -7.01
C ARG A 15 0.48 2.54 -8.11
N GLU A 16 1.11 3.66 -7.76
CA GLU A 16 1.84 4.49 -8.72
C GLU A 16 3.13 3.83 -9.19
N VAL A 17 3.89 3.23 -8.26
CA VAL A 17 5.17 2.59 -8.55
C VAL A 17 5.01 1.30 -9.36
N PHE A 18 4.00 0.47 -9.03
CA PHE A 18 3.79 -0.84 -9.65
C PHE A 18 2.78 -0.81 -10.82
N GLY A 19 2.03 0.27 -11.00
CA GLY A 19 1.01 0.41 -12.05
C GLY A 19 -0.26 -0.42 -11.82
N CYS A 20 -0.37 -1.13 -10.70
CA CYS A 20 -1.54 -1.93 -10.34
C CYS A 20 -1.85 -1.85 -8.83
N PRO A 21 -3.10 -2.17 -8.41
CA PRO A 21 -3.41 -2.31 -7.00
C PRO A 21 -2.57 -3.41 -6.35
N VAL A 22 -1.73 -3.04 -5.38
CA VAL A 22 -0.94 -3.98 -4.57
C VAL A 22 -1.65 -4.18 -3.23
N THR A 23 -1.90 -5.44 -2.86
CA THR A 23 -2.49 -5.77 -1.57
C THR A 23 -1.38 -5.95 -0.54
N LEU A 24 -1.14 -4.92 0.28
CA LEU A 24 -0.02 -4.88 1.22
C LEU A 24 -0.04 -5.97 2.29
N SER A 25 -1.20 -6.54 2.62
CA SER A 25 -1.31 -7.61 3.63
C SER A 25 -0.67 -8.94 3.19
N GLY A 26 -0.43 -9.15 1.90
CA GLY A 26 0.24 -10.35 1.38
C GLY A 26 1.58 -10.09 0.70
N GLN A 27 1.77 -8.91 0.10
CA GLN A 27 2.95 -8.62 -0.75
C GLN A 27 3.97 -7.68 -0.10
N ARG A 28 3.73 -7.27 1.16
CA ARG A 28 4.67 -6.41 1.88
C ARG A 28 6.02 -7.11 2.07
N GLY A 29 7.09 -6.43 1.72
CA GLY A 29 8.46 -6.94 1.90
C GLY A 29 8.95 -7.85 0.77
N GLU A 30 8.10 -8.19 -0.20
CA GLU A 30 8.54 -8.91 -1.39
C GLU A 30 9.27 -7.99 -2.37
N LEU A 31 10.35 -8.50 -2.94
CA LEU A 31 11.16 -7.77 -3.92
C LEU A 31 10.58 -8.01 -5.32
N MET A 32 10.04 -6.96 -5.92
CA MET A 32 9.46 -6.96 -7.25
C MET A 32 10.38 -6.24 -8.23
N ARG A 33 10.36 -6.63 -9.51
CA ARG A 33 11.05 -5.88 -10.57
C ARG A 33 10.08 -4.94 -11.28
N LEU A 34 10.48 -3.68 -11.40
CA LEU A 34 9.78 -2.67 -12.18
C LEU A 34 10.19 -2.72 -13.65
N ALA A 35 9.41 -2.05 -14.50
CA ALA A 35 9.83 -1.70 -15.85
C ALA A 35 11.20 -1.00 -15.80
N GLY A 36 12.14 -1.44 -16.63
CA GLY A 36 13.53 -0.96 -16.60
C GLY A 36 14.46 -1.72 -15.63
N GLY A 37 14.00 -2.81 -15.00
CA GLY A 37 14.85 -3.75 -14.26
C GLY A 37 15.19 -3.34 -12.82
N ARG A 38 14.63 -2.22 -12.35
CA ARG A 38 14.84 -1.72 -10.99
C ARG A 38 14.08 -2.56 -9.96
N ALA A 39 14.72 -2.88 -8.84
CA ALA A 39 14.06 -3.55 -7.72
C ALA A 39 13.17 -2.58 -6.94
N ALA A 40 12.01 -3.05 -6.50
CA ALA A 40 11.09 -2.30 -5.68
C ALA A 40 10.41 -3.17 -4.63
N VAL A 41 10.13 -2.59 -3.46
CA VAL A 41 9.41 -3.24 -2.35
C VAL A 41 8.27 -2.35 -1.89
N ALA A 42 7.10 -2.95 -1.63
CA ALA A 42 5.98 -2.25 -0.99
C ALA A 42 5.97 -2.49 0.53
N THR A 43 5.62 -1.48 1.32
CA THR A 43 5.50 -1.62 2.78
C THR A 43 4.49 -0.64 3.38
N ILE A 44 4.27 -0.74 4.69
CA ILE A 44 3.37 0.15 5.43
C ILE A 44 3.91 1.59 5.42
N HIS A 45 3.02 2.56 5.25
CA HIS A 45 3.38 3.98 5.34
C HIS A 45 3.66 4.37 6.80
N PRO A 46 4.69 5.19 7.09
CA PRO A 46 5.08 5.54 8.46
C PRO A 46 3.94 6.21 9.25
N SER A 47 3.11 7.05 8.60
CA SER A 47 1.95 7.64 9.26
C SER A 47 0.93 6.61 9.77
N GLY A 48 0.84 5.43 9.14
CA GLY A 48 0.01 4.33 9.63
C GLY A 48 0.56 3.72 10.91
N VAL A 49 1.87 3.54 11.01
CA VAL A 49 2.55 3.03 12.21
C VAL A 49 2.31 3.97 13.40
N LEU A 50 2.39 5.29 13.17
CA LEU A 50 2.13 6.29 14.20
C LEU A 50 0.67 6.26 14.69
N ARG A 51 -0.29 6.03 13.79
CA ARG A 51 -1.70 5.90 14.15
C ARG A 51 -2.01 4.59 14.88
N MET A 52 -1.38 3.47 14.53
CA MET A 52 -1.57 2.19 15.23
C MET A 52 -1.19 2.27 16.71
N ARG A 53 -0.12 3.01 17.04
CA ARG A 53 0.26 3.28 18.45
C ARG A 53 -0.81 4.06 19.22
N HIS A 54 -1.64 4.84 18.52
CA HIS A 54 -2.75 5.61 19.07
C HIS A 54 -4.10 4.84 18.98
N GLU A 55 -4.25 3.88 18.06
CA GLU A 55 -5.49 3.16 17.76
C GLU A 55 -5.71 1.87 18.57
N GLY A 56 -4.85 1.56 19.54
CA GLY A 56 -5.17 0.57 20.60
C GLY A 56 -6.51 0.84 21.31
N SER A 57 -7.12 2.01 21.08
CA SER A 57 -8.46 2.40 21.54
C SER A 57 -9.49 2.71 20.42
N ARG A 58 -9.22 2.56 19.11
CA ARG A 58 -10.13 3.06 18.02
C ARG A 58 -10.25 2.23 16.72
N GLY A 59 -9.65 1.05 16.61
CA GLY A 59 -9.51 0.29 15.34
C GLY A 59 -10.78 -0.14 14.57
N SER A 60 -11.99 0.04 15.12
CA SER A 60 -13.25 -0.36 14.47
C SER A 60 -13.75 0.64 13.41
N VAL A 61 -13.42 1.93 13.54
CA VAL A 61 -13.99 3.00 12.69
C VAL A 61 -13.36 3.02 11.29
N GLN A 62 -12.08 2.65 11.19
CA GLN A 62 -11.31 2.76 9.95
C GLN A 62 -11.62 1.63 8.95
N ARG A 63 -11.73 0.39 9.45
CA ARG A 63 -12.13 -0.79 8.64
C ARG A 63 -13.53 -0.64 8.03
N ALA A 64 -14.46 -0.06 8.77
CA ALA A 64 -15.83 0.19 8.31
C ALA A 64 -15.91 1.21 7.16
N ARG A 65 -14.95 2.14 7.06
CA ARG A 65 -14.89 3.14 5.97
C ARG A 65 -14.19 2.62 4.73
N GLU A 66 -13.23 1.73 4.90
CA GLU A 66 -12.53 1.09 3.79
C GLU A 66 -13.39 0.04 3.10
N ALA A 67 -14.12 -0.79 3.86
CA ALA A 67 -15.07 -1.76 3.33
C ALA A 67 -16.18 -1.11 2.48
N ARG A 68 -16.68 0.08 2.87
CA ARG A 68 -17.70 0.82 2.09
C ARG A 68 -17.20 1.38 0.76
N ARG A 69 -15.88 1.58 0.59
CA ARG A 69 -15.31 2.12 -0.64
C ARG A 69 -15.03 1.05 -1.68
N ILE A 70 -14.66 -0.15 -1.25
CA ILE A 70 -14.28 -1.24 -2.16
C ILE A 70 -15.51 -1.82 -2.88
N THR A 71 -16.67 -1.90 -2.20
CA THR A 71 -17.92 -2.40 -2.81
C THR A 71 -18.61 -1.37 -3.72
N GLY A 72 -18.25 -0.08 -3.66
CA GLY A 72 -19.00 1.02 -4.27
C GLY A 72 -18.53 1.53 -5.63
N SER A 73 -17.41 1.05 -6.22
CA SER A 73 -16.79 1.75 -7.36
C SER A 73 -16.60 0.92 -8.64
N PHE A 74 -17.41 -0.12 -8.87
CA PHE A 74 -17.44 -0.85 -10.15
C PHE A 74 -18.76 -0.66 -10.90
N SER A 75 -19.27 0.57 -10.92
CA SER A 75 -20.33 0.99 -11.84
C SER A 75 -20.13 2.47 -12.18
N GLN A 76 -19.42 2.77 -13.26
CA GLN A 76 -19.61 4.01 -13.99
C GLN A 76 -19.82 3.66 -15.46
N LYS A 77 -21.03 3.97 -15.92
CA LYS A 77 -21.53 3.93 -17.29
C LYS A 77 -21.39 5.33 -17.87
#